data_AF-A0A1Q8SMF7-F1
#
_entry.id   AF-A0A1Q8SMF7-F1
#
_cell.length_a   1.000
_cell.length_b   1.000
_cell.length_c   1.000
_cell.angle_alpha   90.00
_cell.angle_beta   90.00
_cell.angle_gamma   90.00
#
_symmetry.space_group_name_H-M   'P 1'
#
loop_
_entity.id
_entity.type
_entity.pdbx_description
1 polymer ?
#
loop_
_entity_poly.entity_id
_entity_poly.type
_entity_poly.pdbx_seq_one_letter_code
_entity_poly.pdbx_strand_id
1 'polypeptide(L)'
;HQSVLREFAQGVPCNVDTGECLDMEHGFKRFIDTVPHLTGLWQTALGKYRLDHSRNLIDSAWQLLQEDARFYDHEPHFLYKRARKAPGLGNEKNVALVVGNLISLYARQGFTTQQAMNGLTRCGAWDDIANYYRRRGIDADQLRLLISQRLVERRLLGKAA
;
A
#
# COMPACT_ATOMS: atom_id res chain seq x y z
N HIS A 1 -41.86 6.07 9.95
CA HIS A 1 -40.38 6.09 9.85
C HIS A 1 -39.71 4.74 10.13
N GLN A 2 -40.16 3.93 11.11
CA GLN A 2 -39.58 2.59 11.36
C GLN A 2 -39.83 1.56 10.24
N SER A 3 -40.92 1.65 9.47
CA SER A 3 -41.22 0.73 8.34
C SER A 3 -40.17 0.82 7.23
N VAL A 4 -39.81 2.03 6.82
CA VAL A 4 -38.86 2.27 5.72
C VAL A 4 -37.45 1.80 6.06
N LEU A 5 -37.01 1.99 7.32
CA LEU A 5 -35.72 1.47 7.77
C LEU A 5 -35.71 -0.07 7.82
N ARG A 6 -36.86 -0.68 8.14
CA ARG A 6 -37.04 -2.14 8.09
C ARG A 6 -36.99 -2.63 6.64
N GLU A 7 -37.70 -1.98 5.72
CA GLU A 7 -37.70 -2.28 4.28
C GLU A 7 -36.30 -2.14 3.66
N PHE A 8 -35.52 -1.14 4.08
CA PHE A 8 -34.11 -1.00 3.69
C PHE A 8 -33.21 -2.09 4.29
N ALA A 9 -33.40 -2.43 5.57
CA ALA A 9 -32.69 -3.56 6.19
C ALA A 9 -33.05 -4.90 5.53
N GLN A 10 -34.22 -4.97 4.89
CA GLN A 10 -34.72 -6.10 4.12
C GLN A 10 -34.29 -6.07 2.65
N GLY A 11 -33.68 -4.99 2.17
CA GLY A 11 -33.28 -4.86 0.76
C GLY A 11 -34.46 -4.81 -0.21
N VAL A 12 -35.57 -4.19 0.18
CA VAL A 12 -36.79 -4.08 -0.63
C VAL A 12 -36.97 -2.64 -1.13
N PRO A 13 -37.06 -2.38 -2.44
CA PRO A 13 -36.65 -3.24 -3.56
C PRO A 13 -35.13 -3.12 -3.81
N CYS A 14 -34.44 -4.24 -4.04
CA CYS A 14 -32.99 -4.21 -4.28
C CYS A 14 -32.65 -3.82 -5.73
N ASN A 15 -33.60 -3.97 -6.65
CA ASN A 15 -33.47 -3.55 -8.03
C ASN A 15 -34.83 -3.07 -8.58
N VAL A 16 -34.93 -1.77 -8.85
CA VAL A 16 -36.15 -1.12 -9.36
C VAL A 16 -36.51 -1.57 -10.78
N ASP A 17 -35.53 -2.07 -11.55
CA ASP A 17 -35.72 -2.48 -12.94
C ASP A 17 -36.08 -3.97 -13.08
N THR A 18 -35.64 -4.83 -12.15
CA THR A 18 -35.94 -6.29 -12.17
C THR A 18 -37.02 -6.70 -11.19
N GLY A 19 -37.37 -5.86 -10.21
CA GLY A 19 -38.36 -6.15 -9.18
C GLY A 19 -37.92 -7.22 -8.16
N GLU A 20 -36.64 -7.63 -8.20
CA GLU A 20 -36.08 -8.57 -7.24
C GLU A 20 -36.10 -7.94 -5.83
N CYS A 21 -36.48 -8.76 -4.85
CA CYS A 21 -36.48 -8.42 -3.44
C CYS A 21 -35.57 -9.44 -2.73
N LEU A 22 -34.63 -8.98 -1.92
CA LEU A 22 -33.83 -9.87 -1.08
C LEU A 22 -34.79 -10.53 -0.06
N ASP A 23 -34.79 -11.87 0.00
CA ASP A 23 -35.63 -12.56 0.98
C ASP A 23 -35.07 -12.38 2.41
N MET A 24 -35.91 -12.64 3.42
CA MET A 24 -35.56 -12.46 4.84
C MET A 24 -34.48 -13.44 5.35
N GLU A 25 -34.20 -14.53 4.65
CA GLU A 25 -33.09 -15.47 4.93
C GLU A 25 -31.78 -15.05 4.22
N HIS A 26 -31.86 -14.19 3.21
CA HIS A 26 -30.79 -13.78 2.31
C HIS A 26 -30.51 -12.26 2.31
N GLY A 27 -30.95 -11.52 3.34
CA GLY A 27 -30.55 -10.13 3.57
C GLY A 27 -29.02 -9.93 3.58
N PHE A 28 -28.53 -8.69 3.63
CA PHE A 28 -27.10 -8.37 3.50
C PHE A 28 -26.22 -9.21 4.45
N LYS A 29 -25.54 -10.25 3.93
CA LYS A 29 -24.73 -11.19 4.72
C LYS A 29 -23.33 -10.64 4.97
N ARG A 30 -22.85 -9.79 4.08
CA ARG A 30 -21.54 -9.14 4.13
C ARG A 30 -21.71 -7.64 4.02
N PHE A 31 -20.79 -6.89 4.61
CA PHE A 31 -20.76 -5.43 4.48
C PHE A 31 -20.77 -4.98 3.02
N ILE A 32 -20.07 -5.70 2.15
CA ILE A 32 -19.97 -5.42 0.72
C ILE A 32 -21.33 -5.40 0.01
N ASP A 33 -22.25 -6.24 0.48
CA ASP A 33 -23.59 -6.37 -0.11
C ASP A 33 -24.42 -5.09 0.11
N THR A 34 -24.05 -4.26 1.10
CA THR A 34 -24.75 -3.00 1.41
C THR A 34 -24.31 -1.83 0.53
N VAL A 35 -23.11 -1.90 -0.05
CA VAL A 35 -22.46 -0.77 -0.75
C VAL A 35 -23.28 -0.23 -1.94
N PRO A 36 -23.88 -1.08 -2.81
CA PRO A 36 -24.73 -0.59 -3.90
C PRO A 36 -25.92 0.26 -3.44
N HIS A 37 -26.37 0.09 -2.19
CA HIS A 37 -27.56 0.75 -1.65
C HIS A 37 -27.25 2.03 -0.86
N LEU A 38 -25.99 2.26 -0.47
CA LEU A 38 -25.61 3.39 0.39
C LEU A 38 -25.90 4.75 -0.25
N THR A 39 -25.70 4.90 -1.56
CA THR A 39 -26.02 6.15 -2.27
C THR A 39 -27.51 6.48 -2.20
N GLY A 40 -28.38 5.51 -2.48
CA GLY A 40 -29.83 5.71 -2.41
C GLY A 40 -30.31 5.98 -0.99
N LEU A 41 -29.75 5.29 0.01
CA LEU A 41 -30.03 5.52 1.43
C LEU A 41 -29.67 6.94 1.86
N TRP A 42 -28.48 7.40 1.46
CA TRP A 42 -27.97 8.72 1.76
C TRP A 42 -28.84 9.83 1.17
N GLN A 43 -29.18 9.72 -0.12
CA GLN A 43 -30.05 10.68 -0.81
C GLN A 43 -31.46 10.69 -0.19
N THR A 44 -31.99 9.53 0.16
CA THR A 44 -33.30 9.43 0.83
C THR A 44 -33.29 10.09 2.21
N ALA A 45 -32.21 9.94 2.96
CA ALA A 45 -32.05 10.58 4.26
C ALA A 45 -31.95 12.10 4.11
N LEU A 46 -31.07 12.60 3.25
CA LEU A 46 -30.88 14.04 3.01
C LEU A 46 -32.05 14.71 2.28
N GLY A 47 -32.90 13.96 1.58
CA GLY A 47 -34.14 14.48 1.04
C GLY A 47 -35.23 14.68 2.10
N LYS A 48 -35.22 13.88 3.17
CA LYS A 48 -36.19 13.99 4.27
C LYS A 48 -35.86 15.09 5.28
N TYR A 49 -34.57 15.34 5.48
CA TYR A 49 -34.09 16.41 6.35
C TYR A 49 -33.56 17.54 5.49
N ARG A 50 -34.07 18.76 5.68
CA ARG A 50 -33.63 19.92 4.90
C ARG A 50 -32.93 20.90 5.82
N LEU A 51 -31.71 21.28 5.44
CA LEU A 51 -31.01 22.41 6.06
C LEU A 51 -31.14 23.62 5.16
N ASP A 52 -31.83 24.65 5.65
CA ASP A 52 -32.02 25.90 4.92
C ASP A 52 -31.03 26.95 5.43
N HIS A 53 -30.31 27.59 4.51
CA HIS A 53 -29.55 28.80 4.80
C HIS A 53 -30.48 30.01 4.99
N SER A 54 -31.58 30.05 4.24
CA SER A 54 -32.65 31.05 4.38
C SER A 54 -34.00 30.49 3.94
N ARG A 55 -35.10 31.24 4.13
CA ARG A 55 -36.48 30.76 3.85
C ARG A 55 -36.67 30.10 2.47
N ASN A 56 -35.90 30.52 1.46
CA ASN A 56 -36.02 30.03 0.09
C ASN A 56 -34.71 29.46 -0.47
N LEU A 57 -33.70 29.23 0.38
CA LEU A 57 -32.38 28.78 -0.05
C LEU A 57 -31.91 27.63 0.85
N ILE A 58 -31.73 26.46 0.23
CA ILE A 58 -31.07 25.32 0.86
C ILE A 58 -29.61 25.68 1.09
N ASP A 59 -29.06 25.25 2.22
CA ASP A 59 -27.64 25.44 2.50
C ASP A 59 -26.77 24.78 1.44
N SER A 60 -25.77 25.51 0.94
CA SER A 60 -24.92 25.07 -0.17
C SER A 60 -24.17 23.78 0.15
N ALA A 61 -23.73 23.59 1.40
CA ALA A 61 -23.08 22.35 1.82
C ALA A 61 -24.10 21.21 1.90
N TRP A 62 -25.33 21.49 2.34
CA TRP A 62 -26.41 20.50 2.33
C TRP A 62 -26.77 20.04 0.93
N GLN A 63 -26.87 20.98 -0.01
CA GLN A 63 -27.13 20.68 -1.41
C GLN A 63 -26.01 19.82 -2.03
N LEU A 64 -24.75 20.16 -1.76
CA LEU A 64 -23.60 19.37 -2.23
C LEU A 64 -23.63 17.94 -1.67
N LEU A 65 -23.90 17.79 -0.37
CA LEU A 65 -24.02 16.46 0.24
C LEU A 65 -25.19 15.66 -0.33
N GLN A 66 -26.31 16.32 -0.66
CA GLN A 66 -27.48 15.67 -1.21
C GLN A 66 -27.29 15.22 -2.66
N GLU A 67 -26.71 16.07 -3.50
CA GLU A 67 -26.66 15.89 -4.95
C GLU A 67 -25.39 15.20 -5.43
N ASP A 68 -24.24 15.45 -4.79
CA ASP A 68 -22.92 15.04 -5.31
C ASP A 68 -22.34 13.82 -4.59
N ALA A 69 -22.77 13.53 -3.36
CA ALA A 69 -22.28 12.36 -2.64
C ALA A 69 -22.64 11.06 -3.38
N ARG A 70 -21.62 10.24 -3.65
CA ARG A 70 -21.74 8.92 -4.26
C ARG A 70 -20.87 7.93 -3.48
N PHE A 71 -21.45 6.78 -3.15
CA PHE A 71 -20.77 5.68 -2.50
C PHE A 71 -20.54 4.59 -3.53
N TYR A 72 -19.28 4.23 -3.76
CA TYR A 72 -18.87 3.22 -4.72
C TYR A 72 -18.17 2.07 -4.01
N ASP A 73 -18.38 0.85 -4.51
CA ASP A 73 -17.71 -0.37 -4.03
C ASP A 73 -16.23 -0.42 -4.44
N HIS A 74 -15.88 0.25 -5.54
CA HIS A 74 -14.59 0.05 -6.19
C HIS A 74 -13.98 1.38 -6.62
N GLU A 75 -13.45 2.14 -5.66
CA GLU A 75 -12.25 2.94 -5.98
C GLU A 75 -11.06 1.98 -5.80
N PRO A 76 -10.51 1.37 -6.87
CA PRO A 76 -9.42 0.39 -6.74
C PRO A 76 -8.19 0.94 -6.02
N HIS A 77 -8.08 2.27 -5.90
CA HIS A 77 -7.02 2.97 -5.20
C HIS A 77 -7.23 3.09 -3.68
N PHE A 78 -8.43 2.77 -3.15
CA PHE A 78 -8.76 2.90 -1.72
C PHE A 78 -8.81 1.56 -0.97
N LEU A 79 -8.29 0.47 -1.56
CA LEU A 79 -8.02 -0.75 -0.82
C LEU A 79 -6.88 -0.50 0.16
N TYR A 80 -7.20 -0.48 1.46
CA TYR A 80 -6.23 -0.51 2.54
C TYR A 80 -5.37 -1.78 2.42
N LYS A 81 -4.28 -1.70 1.67
CA LYS A 81 -3.31 -2.77 1.50
C LYS A 81 -2.57 -2.96 2.81
N ARG A 82 -3.08 -3.86 3.65
CA ARG A 82 -2.20 -4.61 4.57
C ARG A 82 -1.39 -5.59 3.74
N ALA A 83 -0.46 -5.08 2.94
CA ALA A 83 0.55 -5.90 2.28
C ALA A 83 1.45 -6.45 3.39
N ARG A 84 1.20 -7.69 3.82
CA ARG A 84 2.18 -8.41 4.67
C ARG A 84 3.47 -8.44 3.86
N LYS A 85 4.55 -7.87 4.40
CA LYS A 85 5.88 -7.98 3.80
C LYS A 85 6.15 -9.47 3.63
N ALA A 86 6.26 -9.94 2.39
CA ALA A 86 6.73 -11.29 2.16
C ALA A 86 8.15 -11.40 2.77
N PRO A 87 8.53 -12.52 3.39
CA PRO A 87 9.89 -12.72 3.87
C PRO A 87 10.89 -12.39 2.76
N GLY A 88 11.76 -11.40 3.00
CA GLY A 88 12.76 -10.94 2.03
C GLY A 88 12.38 -9.71 1.17
N LEU A 89 11.13 -9.24 1.18
CA LEU A 89 10.72 -7.97 0.54
C LEU A 89 10.81 -6.83 1.56
N GLY A 90 11.81 -5.96 1.38
CA GLY A 90 12.10 -4.82 2.26
C GLY A 90 13.40 -4.93 3.07
N ASN A 91 14.16 -6.03 2.94
CA ASN A 91 15.49 -6.18 3.59
C ASN A 91 16.63 -5.53 2.78
N GLU A 92 16.35 -5.06 1.58
CA GLU A 92 17.32 -4.50 0.63
C GLU A 92 18.16 -3.36 1.21
N LYS A 93 17.54 -2.49 2.01
CA LYS A 93 18.24 -1.39 2.70
C LYS A 93 19.26 -1.91 3.72
N ASN A 94 18.91 -2.95 4.47
CA ASN A 94 19.81 -3.54 5.45
C ASN A 94 20.97 -4.26 4.75
N VAL A 95 20.70 -4.99 3.67
CA VAL A 95 21.74 -5.66 2.87
C VAL A 95 22.74 -4.63 2.32
N ALA A 96 22.25 -3.56 1.71
CA ALA A 96 23.10 -2.48 1.20
C ALA A 96 23.94 -1.83 2.31
N LEU A 97 23.36 -1.65 3.51
CA LEU A 97 24.04 -1.08 4.67
C LEU A 97 25.14 -2.01 5.22
N VAL A 98 24.86 -3.31 5.34
CA VAL A 98 25.83 -4.33 5.77
C VAL A 98 27.02 -4.35 4.80
N VAL A 99 26.75 -4.42 3.49
CA VAL A 99 27.80 -4.40 2.46
C VAL A 99 28.61 -3.10 2.54
N GLY A 100 27.95 -1.95 2.64
CA GLY A 100 28.63 -0.66 2.75
C GLY A 100 29.53 -0.55 3.97
N ASN A 101 29.10 -1.08 5.12
CA ASN A 101 29.87 -1.09 6.36
C ASN A 101 31.08 -2.03 6.27
N LEU A 102 30.89 -3.24 5.75
CA LEU A 102 31.97 -4.21 5.57
C LEU A 102 33.05 -3.67 4.61
N ILE A 103 32.67 -3.10 3.46
CA ILE A 103 33.64 -2.48 2.54
C ILE A 103 34.38 -1.32 3.23
N SER A 104 33.70 -0.55 4.09
CA SER A 104 34.34 0.53 4.84
C SER A 104 35.38 0.02 5.84
N LEU A 105 35.09 -1.08 6.54
CA LEU A 105 36.05 -1.72 7.44
C LEU A 105 37.24 -2.33 6.67
N TYR A 106 36.96 -3.05 5.58
CA TYR A 106 37.97 -3.66 4.72
C TYR A 106 38.88 -2.61 4.08
N ALA A 107 38.34 -1.48 3.64
CA ALA A 107 39.12 -0.36 3.10
C ALA A 107 40.12 0.19 4.14
N ARG A 108 39.68 0.42 5.39
CA ARG A 108 40.54 0.89 6.48
C ARG A 108 41.65 -0.10 6.84
N GLN A 109 41.36 -1.39 6.77
CA GLN A 109 42.33 -2.46 7.05
C GLN A 109 43.25 -2.78 5.85
N GLY A 110 43.12 -2.07 4.73
CA GLY A 110 43.99 -2.28 3.57
C GLY A 110 43.69 -3.57 2.78
N PHE A 111 42.49 -4.14 2.89
CA PHE A 111 42.12 -5.39 2.22
C PHE A 111 42.13 -5.23 0.70
N THR A 112 42.78 -6.15 -0.01
CA THR A 112 42.67 -6.28 -1.48
C THR A 112 41.25 -6.69 -1.89
N THR A 113 40.87 -6.49 -3.16
CA THR A 113 39.57 -6.93 -3.67
C THR A 113 39.31 -8.42 -3.41
N GLN A 114 40.33 -9.26 -3.56
CA GLN A 114 40.21 -10.69 -3.30
C GLN A 114 39.91 -10.99 -1.82
N GLN A 115 40.60 -10.32 -0.90
CA GLN A 115 40.37 -10.48 0.55
C GLN A 115 38.98 -9.97 0.95
N ALA A 116 38.54 -8.85 0.39
CA ALA A 116 37.21 -8.30 0.64
C ALA A 116 36.10 -9.22 0.11
N MET A 117 36.26 -9.79 -1.09
CA MET A 117 35.32 -10.78 -1.62
C MET A 117 35.26 -12.03 -0.75
N ASN A 118 36.42 -12.55 -0.31
CA ASN A 118 36.47 -13.68 0.62
C ASN A 118 35.83 -13.36 1.98
N GLY A 119 35.92 -12.12 2.45
CA GLY A 119 35.27 -11.66 3.67
C GLY A 119 33.75 -11.60 3.52
N LEU A 120 33.25 -11.04 2.41
CA LEU A 120 31.83 -10.95 2.11
C LEU A 120 31.18 -12.33 1.95
N THR A 121 31.84 -13.28 1.28
CA THR A 121 31.30 -14.65 1.13
C THR A 121 31.21 -15.41 2.44
N ARG A 122 31.97 -15.00 3.47
CA ARG A 122 32.00 -15.63 4.80
C ARG A 122 31.21 -14.87 5.86
N CYS A 123 30.59 -13.73 5.55
CA CYS A 123 29.99 -12.84 6.56
C CYS A 123 28.63 -13.29 7.10
N GLY A 124 28.25 -14.56 6.94
CA GLY A 124 26.97 -15.13 7.39
C GLY A 124 25.73 -14.64 6.65
N ALA A 125 25.81 -13.53 5.92
CA ALA A 125 24.73 -12.90 5.16
C ALA A 125 24.96 -12.96 3.63
N TRP A 126 25.86 -13.84 3.16
CA TRP A 126 26.25 -13.89 1.74
C TRP A 126 25.06 -14.17 0.82
N ASP A 127 24.15 -15.07 1.19
CA ASP A 127 23.02 -15.43 0.34
C ASP A 127 22.09 -14.23 0.10
N ASP A 128 21.84 -13.42 1.13
CA ASP A 128 21.06 -12.18 1.01
C ASP A 128 21.76 -11.15 0.12
N ILE A 129 23.08 -11.02 0.25
CA ILE A 129 23.90 -10.12 -0.57
C ILE A 129 23.88 -10.57 -2.04
N ALA A 130 24.14 -11.84 -2.30
CA ALA A 130 24.16 -12.41 -3.64
C ALA A 130 22.77 -12.29 -4.31
N ASN A 131 21.70 -12.58 -3.58
CA ASN A 131 20.33 -12.41 -4.07
C ASN A 131 19.99 -10.95 -4.35
N TYR A 132 20.42 -10.02 -3.50
CA TYR A 132 20.21 -8.58 -3.68
C TYR A 132 20.82 -8.07 -4.98
N TYR A 133 22.09 -8.43 -5.26
CA TYR A 133 22.76 -8.02 -6.49
C TYR A 133 22.21 -8.73 -7.73
N ARG A 134 21.89 -10.03 -7.63
CA ARG A 134 21.28 -10.79 -8.74
C ARG A 134 19.92 -10.22 -9.18
N ARG A 135 19.07 -9.81 -8.22
CA ARG A 135 17.78 -9.15 -8.53
C ARG A 135 17.95 -7.82 -9.27
N ARG A 136 19.12 -7.18 -9.14
CA ARG A 136 19.49 -5.95 -9.85
C ARG A 136 20.21 -6.21 -11.18
N GLY A 137 20.27 -7.46 -11.63
CA GLY A 137 20.95 -7.85 -12.85
C GLY A 137 22.48 -7.73 -12.77
N ILE A 138 23.04 -7.67 -11.56
CA ILE A 138 24.48 -7.58 -11.35
C ILE A 138 25.05 -8.99 -11.24
N ASP A 139 25.90 -9.35 -12.18
CA ASP A 139 26.61 -10.64 -12.18
C ASP A 139 27.82 -10.64 -11.21
N ALA A 140 28.49 -11.79 -11.09
CA ALA A 140 29.60 -11.96 -10.15
C ALA A 140 30.83 -11.10 -10.51
N ASP A 141 31.12 -10.90 -11.79
CA ASP A 141 32.28 -10.13 -12.25
C ASP A 141 32.03 -8.63 -12.07
N GLN A 142 30.82 -8.17 -12.38
CA GLN A 142 30.35 -6.82 -12.10
C GLN A 142 30.35 -6.53 -10.61
N LEU A 143 29.91 -7.47 -9.77
CA LEU A 143 29.98 -7.33 -8.31
C LEU A 143 31.44 -7.17 -7.86
N ARG A 144 32.36 -8.00 -8.35
CA ARG A 144 33.79 -7.91 -8.03
C ARG A 144 34.37 -6.54 -8.43
N LEU A 145 34.02 -6.04 -9.61
CA LEU A 145 34.45 -4.73 -10.09
C LEU A 145 33.90 -3.61 -9.20
N LEU A 146 32.62 -3.67 -8.84
CA LEU A 146 31.97 -2.71 -7.95
C LEU A 146 32.66 -2.67 -6.59
N ILE A 147 32.94 -3.84 -5.98
CA ILE A 147 33.67 -3.90 -4.70
C ILE A 147 35.08 -3.30 -4.84
N SER A 148 35.77 -3.56 -5.94
CA SER A 148 37.10 -2.98 -6.21
C SER A 148 37.07 -1.45 -6.24
N GLN A 149 36.17 -0.86 -7.03
CA GLN A 149 36.00 0.59 -7.13
C GLN A 149 35.66 1.19 -5.76
N ARG A 150 34.72 0.58 -5.04
CA ARG A 150 34.27 1.02 -3.72
C ARG A 150 35.34 0.95 -2.63
N LEU A 151 36.30 0.04 -2.73
CA LEU A 151 37.47 -0.01 -1.84
C LEU A 151 38.44 1.13 -2.14
N VAL A 152 38.70 1.40 -3.42
CA VAL A 152 39.59 2.48 -3.85
C VAL A 152 39.03 3.84 -3.45
N GLU A 153 37.76 4.13 -3.76
CA GLU A 153 37.07 5.37 -3.37
C GLU A 153 37.21 5.65 -1.87
N ARG A 154 36.93 4.65 -1.03
CA ARG A 154 36.99 4.81 0.43
C ARG A 154 38.41 4.99 0.97
N ARG A 155 39.41 4.37 0.35
CA ARG A 155 40.82 4.58 0.71
C ARG A 155 41.30 5.98 0.36
N LEU A 156 40.84 6.52 -0.76
CA LEU A 156 41.17 7.89 -1.16
C LEU A 156 40.53 8.91 -0.20
N LEU A 157 39.25 8.73 0.13
CA LEU A 157 38.56 9.58 1.10
C LEU A 157 39.16 9.49 2.51
N GLY A 158 39.53 8.29 2.96
CA GLY A 158 40.14 8.09 4.28
C GLY A 158 41.57 8.61 4.43
N LYS A 159 42.24 8.99 3.33
CA LYS A 159 43.56 9.65 3.35
C LYS A 159 43.47 11.17 3.27
N ALA A 160 42.30 11.71 2.91
CA ALA A 160 42.04 13.14 2.75
C ALA A 160 41.46 13.79 4.03
N ALA A 161 41.25 13.00 5.09
CA ALA A 161 40.78 13.41 6.41
C ALA A 161 41.84 13.07 7.46
#